data_AF-A0A5E4L3U4-F1
#
_entry.id   AF-A0A5E4L3U4-F1
#
_cell.length_a   1.000
_cell.length_b   1.000
_cell.length_c   1.000
_cell.angle_alpha   90.00
_cell.angle_beta   90.00
_cell.angle_gamma   90.00
#
_symmetry.space_group_name_H-M   'P 1'
#
loop_
_entity.id
_entity.type
_entity.pdbx_description
1 polymer ?
#
loop_
_entity_poly.entity_id
_entity_poly.type
_entity_poly.pdbx_seq_one_letter_code
_entity_poly.pdbx_strand_id
1 'polypeptide(L)' 'MPERKYVIESRRYIGEDGKPTFDRWVTSSNVIEIKHNDQYLVFFPLEGEQAGKKHYIPFSNIHIVREL' A
#
# COMPACT_ATOMS: atom_id res chain seq x y z
N MET A 1 -11.03 19.77 -2.93
CA MET A 1 -11.52 18.43 -3.32
C MET A 1 -11.58 17.58 -2.06
N PRO A 2 -12.59 16.73 -1.86
CA PRO A 2 -12.62 15.82 -0.73
C PRO A 2 -11.42 14.87 -0.78
N GLU A 3 -10.83 14.59 0.37
CA GLU A 3 -9.69 13.69 0.48
C GLU A 3 -10.12 12.26 0.13
N ARG A 4 -9.59 11.73 -0.98
CA ARG A 4 -9.84 10.35 -1.39
C ARG A 4 -8.97 9.42 -0.56
N LYS A 5 -9.59 8.43 0.08
CA LYS A 5 -8.90 7.37 0.81
C LYS A 5 -8.74 6.15 -0.09
N TYR A 6 -7.66 5.41 0.12
CA TYR A 6 -7.32 4.22 -0.65
C TYR A 6 -6.97 3.08 0.28
N VAL A 7 -7.39 1.87 -0.10
CA VAL A 7 -6.86 0.62 0.42
C VAL A 7 -5.81 0.12 -0.55
N ILE A 8 -4.60 -0.13 -0.05
CA ILE A 8 -3.51 -0.76 -0.78
C ILE A 8 -3.29 -2.15 -0.17
N GLU A 9 -3.23 -3.17 -1.00
CA GLU A 9 -2.83 -4.52 -0.61
C GLU A 9 -1.57 -4.93 -1.36
N SER A 10 -0.57 -5.46 -0.64
CA SER A 10 0.64 -6.00 -1.28
C SER A 10 0.80 -7.50 -1.08
N ARG A 11 1.46 -8.12 -2.05
CA ARG A 11 1.91 -9.51 -2.03
C ARG A 11 3.24 -9.55 -1.28
N ARG A 12 3.28 -10.24 -0.15
CA ARG A 12 4.50 -10.38 0.65
C ARG A 12 5.23 -11.69 0.35
N TYR A 13 4.55 -12.82 0.58
CA TYR A 13 5.09 -14.17 0.43
C TYR A 13 3.98 -15.23 0.59
N ILE A 14 4.32 -16.49 0.33
CA ILE A 14 3.49 -17.65 0.73
C ILE A 14 3.77 -17.92 2.20
N GLY A 15 2.75 -17.81 3.05
CA GLY A 15 2.84 -18.10 4.48
C GLY A 15 3.15 -19.57 4.75
N GLU A 16 3.46 -19.91 6.00
CA GLU A 16 3.75 -21.29 6.42
C GLU A 16 2.56 -22.24 6.18
N ASP A 17 1.35 -21.70 6.07
CA ASP A 17 0.11 -22.40 5.72
C ASP A 17 -0.07 -22.64 4.21
N GLY A 18 0.92 -22.26 3.39
CA GLY A 18 0.87 -22.37 1.93
C GLY A 18 -0.01 -21.31 1.25
N LYS A 19 -0.56 -20.34 2.00
CA LYS A 19 -1.44 -19.31 1.43
C LYS A 19 -0.71 -17.99 1.18
N PRO A 20 -1.06 -17.24 0.13
CA PRO A 20 -0.54 -15.90 -0.05
C PRO A 20 -0.89 -15.00 1.14
N THR A 21 0.13 -14.40 1.74
CA THR A 21 -0.04 -13.38 2.78
C THR A 21 -0.04 -12.01 2.12
N PHE A 22 -1.02 -11.20 2.50
CA PHE A 22 -1.14 -9.82 2.04
C PHE A 22 -1.06 -8.85 3.20
N ASP A 23 -0.23 -7.82 3.05
CA ASP A 23 -0.34 -6.64 3.90
C ASP A 23 -1.43 -5.74 3.34
N ARG A 24 -2.20 -5.11 4.22
CA ARG A 24 -3.24 -4.15 3.87
C ARG A 24 -2.99 -2.83 4.59
N TRP A 25 -3.07 -1.73 3.84
CA TRP A 25 -2.93 -0.38 4.38
C TRP A 25 -4.04 0.53 3.89
N VAL A 26 -4.47 1.43 4.77
CA VAL A 26 -5.36 2.56 4.42
C VAL A 26 -4.51 3.82 4.34
N THR A 27 -4.64 4.56 3.25
CA THR A 27 -3.90 5.82 3.02
C THR A 27 -4.78 6.84 2.28
N SER A 28 -4.28 8.04 1.97
CA SER A 28 -5.01 9.04 1.18
C SER A 28 -4.20 9.57 0.01
N SER A 29 -4.91 10.10 -0.99
CA SER A 29 -4.32 10.75 -2.18
C SER A 29 -3.25 11.81 -1.86
N ASN A 30 -3.38 12.51 -0.72
CA ASN A 30 -2.45 13.58 -0.34
C ASN A 30 -1.07 13.07 0.07
N VAL A 31 -0.97 11.81 0.47
CA VAL A 31 0.25 11.21 1.03
C VAL A 31 0.79 10.07 0.17
N ILE A 32 0.18 9.83 -1.01
CA ILE A 32 0.66 8.87 -2.01
C ILE A 32 1.55 9.60 -3.02
N GLU A 33 2.71 9.01 -3.30
CA GLU A 33 3.62 9.44 -4.35
C GLU A 33 3.94 8.26 -5.28
N ILE A 34 3.79 8.48 -6.59
CA ILE A 34 4.05 7.47 -7.62
C ILE A 34 5.41 7.75 -8.24
N LYS A 35 6.38 6.85 -8.02
CA LYS A 35 7.73 6.92 -8.59
C LYS A 35 7.81 6.01 -9.83
N HIS A 36 7.37 6.53 -10.97
CA HIS A 36 7.27 5.75 -12.22
C HIS A 36 8.60 5.16 -12.70
N ASN A 37 9.70 5.94 -12.64
CA ASN A 37 11.02 5.49 -13.10
C ASN A 37 11.56 4.34 -12.25
N ASP A 38 11.34 4.42 -10.94
CA ASP A 38 11.80 3.40 -10.00
C ASP A 38 10.82 2.23 -9.88
N GLN A 39 9.61 2.37 -10.43
CA GLN A 39 8.48 1.43 -10.32
C GLN A 39 8.01 1.17 -8.88
N TYR A 40 7.94 2.22 -8.07
CA TYR A 40 7.45 2.17 -6.68
C TYR A 40 6.25 3.07 -6.42
N LEU A 41 5.40 2.61 -5.51
CA LEU A 41 4.42 3.42 -4.81
C LEU A 41 4.97 3.76 -3.42
N VAL A 42 4.94 5.04 -3.07
CA VAL A 42 5.36 5.55 -1.76
C VAL A 42 4.13 6.10 -1.06
N PHE A 43 3.92 5.76 0.21
CA PHE A 43 2.78 6.28 0.95
C PHE A 43 2.99 6.23 2.47
N PHE A 44 2.09 6.87 3.19
CA PHE A 44 2.00 6.84 4.65
C PHE A 44 0.65 6.23 5.05
N PRO A 45 0.62 5.10 5.80
CA PRO A 45 -0.62 4.56 6.33
C PRO A 45 -1.25 5.56 7.31
N LEU A 46 -2.57 5.67 7.27
CA LEU A 46 -3.35 6.50 8.20
C LEU A 46 -3.77 5.72 9.45
N GLU A 47 -3.76 4.39 9.38
CA GLU A 47 -4.32 3.49 10.40
C GLU A 47 -3.39 2.29 10.64
N GLY A 48 -3.48 1.67 11.81
CA GLY A 48 -2.71 0.49 12.22
C GLY A 48 -1.35 0.79 12.86
N GLU A 49 -0.59 -0.26 13.18
CA GLU A 49 0.71 -0.17 13.90
C GLU A 49 1.82 0.58 13.13
N GLN A 50 1.64 0.72 11.82
CA GLN A 50 2.57 1.45 10.95
C GLN A 50 2.02 2.82 10.51
N ALA A 51 0.95 3.31 11.16
CA ALA A 51 0.40 4.64 10.87
C ALA A 51 1.48 5.73 10.98
N GLY A 52 1.48 6.65 10.00
CA GLY A 52 2.43 7.76 9.92
C GLY A 52 3.85 7.38 9.51
N LYS A 53 4.15 6.09 9.27
CA LYS A 53 5.47 5.66 8.79
C LYS A 53 5.50 5.61 7.27
N LYS A 54 6.65 5.94 6.68
CA LYS A 54 6.84 5.92 5.23
C LYS A 54 7.03 4.49 4.74
N HIS A 55 6.25 4.09 3.74
CA HIS A 55 6.37 2.79 3.08
C HIS A 55 6.67 2.94 1.59
N TYR A 56 7.36 1.93 1.05
CA TYR A 56 7.70 1.80 -0.37
C TYR A 56 7.24 0.40 -0.83
N ILE A 57 6.47 0.34 -1.91
CA ILE A 57 5.98 -0.92 -2.47
C ILE A 57 6.29 -0.95 -3.97
N PRO A 58 7.09 -1.92 -4.46
CA PRO A 58 7.27 -2.12 -5.89
C PRO A 58 5.92 -2.38 -6.57
N PHE A 59 5.71 -1.88 -7.78
CA PHE A 59 4.48 -2.13 -8.53
C PHE A 59 4.20 -3.63 -8.74
N SER A 60 5.25 -4.45 -8.87
CA SER A 60 5.16 -5.91 -8.96
C SER A 60 4.50 -6.56 -7.73
N ASN A 61 4.60 -5.91 -6.58
CA ASN A 61 4.08 -6.41 -5.31
C ASN A 61 2.68 -5.87 -5.02
N ILE A 62 2.15 -4.93 -5.80
CA ILE A 62 0.80 -4.42 -5.59
C ILE A 62 -0.21 -5.49 -6.04
N HIS A 63 -1.08 -5.88 -5.11
CA HIS A 63 -2.20 -6.77 -5.42
C HIS A 63 -3.44 -5.97 -5.80
N ILE A 64 -3.83 -5.02 -4.95
CA ILE A 64 -5.06 -4.23 -5.10
C ILE A 64 -4.79 -2.79 -4.67
N VAL A 65 -5.32 -1.83 -5.42
CA VAL A 65 -5.51 -0.45 -4.98
C VAL A 65 -6.98 -0.09 -5.23
N ARG A 66 -7.71 0.29 -4.18
CA ARG A 66 -9.14 0.60 -4.26
C ARG A 66 -9.46 1.90 -3.52
N GLU A 67 -10.18 2.81 -4.18
CA GLU A 67 -10.74 4.02 -3.54
C GLU A 67 -11.86 3.63 -2.56
N LEU A 68 -11.89 4.26 -1.39
CA LEU A 68 -12.91 4.09 -0.35
C LEU A 68 -14.00 5.15 -0.44
#